data_AF-A0AAW0W530-F1
#
_entry.id   AF-A0AAW0W530-F1
#
_cell.length_a   1.000
_cell.length_b   1.000
_cell.length_c   1.000
_cell.angle_alpha   90.00
_cell.angle_beta   90.00
_cell.angle_gamma   90.00
#
_symmetry.space_group_name_H-M   'P 1'
#
loop_
_entity.id
_entity.type
_entity.pdbx_description
1 polymer ?
#
loop_
_entity_poly.entity_id
_entity_poly.type
_entity_poly.pdbx_seq_one_letter_code
_entity_poly.pdbx_strand_id
1 'polypeptide(L)'
;MLEHQDFANDANPPTERYVDPDIQIIQHADANYALVLDYSGSMNDHYRIHKLRKTARRWILHEVTAGSYVAIIKFNQRASLVHRLMQITDDASRKILADSIETKADGGTSIGAGLYVAVKKILAGVKNPVILLITDGEENENPRIKDILQNVLDSGVRVITVAFGAEADPKLEKIAELTGGKTFTVNDIDEGHMLEDAFDGALTYQPPPPRSNTTVTIHEEVYKGTARQFGSNFNVDFTIGKNLILRLDTNDRQHVVHLPHLVRPDGNIIGGAVFDPNTFTWILQVPLAEEGEWSWVVSLSGSEENFIRVKVTAQTRDPTVHPITTRAWMSSGTREVNATVDRVIIYAEVKQGNNPVVNANVSTKL
;
A
#
# COMPACT_ATOMS: atom_id res chain seq x y z
N MET A 1 -6.71 -33.36 28.00
CA MET A 1 -6.55 -33.78 26.59
C MET A 1 -6.45 -35.30 26.43
N LEU A 2 -5.95 -36.04 27.43
CA LEU A 2 -5.91 -37.53 27.43
C LEU A 2 -7.22 -38.24 27.81
N GLU A 3 -8.25 -37.50 28.23
CA GLU A 3 -9.54 -38.08 28.67
C GLU A 3 -10.62 -38.08 27.57
N HIS A 4 -10.30 -37.56 26.38
CA HIS A 4 -11.25 -37.56 25.26
C HIS A 4 -11.34 -38.95 24.64
N GLN A 5 -12.56 -39.39 24.28
CA GLN A 5 -12.85 -40.74 23.80
C GLN A 5 -12.01 -41.13 22.57
N ASP A 6 -11.63 -40.14 21.76
CA ASP A 6 -10.76 -40.30 20.58
C ASP A 6 -9.34 -40.82 20.89
N PHE A 7 -8.89 -40.73 22.16
CA PHE A 7 -7.58 -41.19 22.60
C PHE A 7 -7.66 -42.35 23.62
N ALA A 8 -8.87 -42.80 23.97
CA ALA A 8 -9.07 -43.94 24.83
C ALA A 8 -8.81 -45.25 24.06
N ASN A 9 -8.29 -46.28 24.75
CA ASN A 9 -8.06 -47.62 24.20
C ASN A 9 -7.16 -47.66 22.97
N ASP A 10 -6.21 -46.73 22.84
CA ASP A 10 -5.26 -46.70 21.72
C ASP A 10 -5.97 -46.59 20.35
N ALA A 11 -7.15 -45.96 20.32
CA ALA A 11 -7.96 -45.80 19.12
C ALA A 11 -7.28 -44.93 18.04
N ASN A 12 -6.32 -44.09 18.44
CA ASN A 12 -5.55 -43.23 17.55
C ASN A 12 -4.08 -43.19 18.01
N PRO A 13 -3.34 -44.31 17.87
CA PRO A 13 -1.98 -44.40 18.35
C PRO A 13 -1.11 -43.42 17.54
N PRO A 14 -0.09 -42.79 18.16
CA PRO A 14 0.84 -41.92 17.43
C PRO A 14 1.40 -42.71 16.25
N THR A 15 1.11 -42.26 15.03
CA THR A 15 1.67 -42.91 13.86
C THR A 15 3.17 -42.60 13.86
N GLU A 16 4.04 -43.59 14.03
CA GLU A 16 5.50 -43.47 13.83
C GLU A 16 5.87 -43.28 12.35
N ARG A 17 5.07 -42.50 11.61
CA ARG A 17 5.49 -41.99 10.31
C ARG A 17 6.43 -40.83 10.60
N TYR A 18 7.71 -41.14 10.70
CA TYR A 18 8.78 -40.18 10.41
C TYR A 18 8.61 -39.75 8.95
N VAL A 19 7.78 -38.73 8.73
CA VAL A 19 7.85 -37.93 7.52
C VAL A 19 9.09 -37.07 7.73
N ASP A 20 10.16 -37.34 7.00
CA ASP A 20 11.30 -36.42 6.95
C ASP A 20 10.79 -35.20 6.17
N PRO A 21 10.42 -34.10 6.84
CA PRO A 21 9.81 -33.00 6.15
C PRO A 21 10.89 -32.35 5.28
N ASP A 22 10.65 -32.24 3.99
CA ASP A 22 11.48 -31.39 3.14
C ASP A 22 11.18 -29.92 3.50
N ILE A 23 11.89 -29.42 4.51
CA ILE A 23 11.77 -28.04 4.97
C ILE A 23 12.64 -27.20 4.04
N GLN A 24 12.01 -26.64 3.00
CA GLN A 24 12.62 -25.57 2.23
C GLN A 24 12.58 -24.28 3.04
N ILE A 25 13.73 -23.88 3.57
CA ILE A 25 13.92 -22.56 4.16
C ILE A 25 14.00 -21.55 3.01
N ILE A 26 12.90 -20.86 2.74
CA ILE A 26 12.87 -19.79 1.74
C ILE A 26 13.45 -18.52 2.37
N GLN A 27 14.65 -18.16 1.93
CA GLN A 27 15.34 -16.93 2.34
C GLN A 27 14.59 -15.69 1.84
N HIS A 28 14.63 -14.61 2.63
CA HIS A 28 14.10 -13.29 2.27
C HIS A 28 14.66 -12.87 0.91
N ALA A 29 13.78 -12.71 -0.08
CA ALA A 29 14.13 -12.20 -1.39
C ALA A 29 13.88 -10.68 -1.42
N ASP A 30 14.76 -9.94 -2.10
CA ASP A 30 14.57 -8.51 -2.32
C ASP A 30 13.18 -8.24 -2.91
N ALA A 31 12.50 -7.22 -2.39
CA ALA A 31 11.21 -6.81 -2.91
C ALA A 31 11.40 -6.14 -4.28
N ASN A 32 10.87 -6.75 -5.33
CA ASN A 32 11.02 -6.27 -6.71
C ASN A 32 9.68 -5.76 -7.24
N TYR A 33 9.61 -4.48 -7.57
CA TYR A 33 8.42 -3.83 -8.10
C TYR A 33 8.64 -3.33 -9.52
N ALA A 34 7.63 -3.52 -10.38
CA ALA A 34 7.56 -2.88 -11.68
C ALA A 34 6.28 -2.03 -11.76
N LEU A 35 6.46 -0.71 -11.79
CA LEU A 35 5.37 0.21 -12.07
C LEU A 35 5.12 0.21 -13.58
N VAL A 36 3.96 -0.28 -14.00
CA VAL A 36 3.50 -0.30 -15.39
C VAL A 36 2.40 0.74 -15.52
N LEU A 37 2.77 1.91 -16.04
CA LEU A 37 2.00 3.13 -15.95
C LEU A 37 1.41 3.50 -17.31
N ASP A 38 0.11 3.72 -17.33
CA ASP A 38 -0.62 4.17 -18.52
C ASP A 38 -0.39 5.66 -18.78
N TYR A 39 0.00 5.97 -20.00
CA TYR A 39 0.23 7.31 -20.55
C TYR A 39 -0.59 7.51 -21.83
N SER A 40 -1.66 6.74 -22.03
CA SER A 40 -2.60 6.94 -23.13
C SER A 40 -3.38 8.26 -23.00
N GLY A 41 -3.94 8.74 -24.11
CA GLY A 41 -4.58 10.06 -24.17
C GLY A 41 -5.72 10.26 -23.17
N SER A 42 -6.48 9.20 -22.84
CA SER A 42 -7.59 9.22 -21.88
C SER A 42 -7.13 9.46 -20.43
N MET A 43 -5.84 9.26 -20.13
CA MET A 43 -5.27 9.62 -18.84
C MET A 43 -5.17 11.14 -18.63
N ASN A 44 -5.38 11.97 -19.67
CA ASN A 44 -5.53 13.42 -19.50
C ASN A 44 -6.90 13.80 -18.92
N ASP A 45 -7.90 12.93 -19.06
CA ASP A 45 -9.23 13.18 -18.54
C ASP A 45 -9.22 13.13 -17.00
N HIS A 46 -10.07 13.96 -16.38
CA HIS A 46 -10.24 14.03 -14.92
C HIS A 46 -8.92 14.14 -14.11
N TYR A 47 -7.86 14.69 -14.72
CA TYR A 47 -6.52 14.80 -14.13
C TYR A 47 -5.90 13.45 -13.70
N ARG A 48 -6.31 12.32 -14.28
CA ARG A 48 -5.83 10.97 -13.91
C ARG A 48 -4.31 10.84 -13.93
N ILE A 49 -3.65 11.32 -14.98
CA ILE A 49 -2.18 11.26 -15.09
C ILE A 49 -1.47 12.08 -14.01
N HIS A 50 -2.07 13.19 -13.56
CA HIS A 50 -1.54 14.00 -12.47
C HIS A 50 -1.70 13.29 -11.12
N LYS A 51 -2.84 12.63 -10.90
CA LYS A 51 -3.06 11.77 -9.71
C LYS A 51 -2.07 10.60 -9.68
N LEU A 52 -1.93 9.89 -10.81
CA LEU A 52 -0.94 8.82 -10.99
C LEU A 52 0.47 9.30 -10.64
N ARG A 53 0.91 10.43 -11.22
CA ARG A 53 2.24 10.98 -10.93
C ARG A 53 2.40 11.33 -9.46
N LYS A 54 1.43 12.04 -8.86
CA LYS A 54 1.50 12.45 -7.45
C LYS A 54 1.63 11.23 -6.54
N THR A 55 0.75 10.25 -6.69
CA THR A 55 0.72 9.07 -5.83
C THR A 55 1.92 8.16 -6.05
N ALA A 56 2.33 7.92 -7.30
CA ALA A 56 3.50 7.09 -7.59
C ALA A 56 4.79 7.71 -7.03
N ARG A 57 4.96 9.04 -7.15
CA ARG A 57 6.07 9.77 -6.54
C ARG A 57 6.06 9.64 -5.02
N ARG A 58 4.91 9.87 -4.38
CA ARG A 58 4.75 9.73 -2.92
C ARG A 58 5.11 8.33 -2.45
N TRP A 59 4.61 7.29 -3.13
CA TRP A 59 4.91 5.90 -2.80
C TRP A 59 6.41 5.60 -2.87
N ILE A 60 7.09 6.01 -3.95
CA ILE A 60 8.54 5.85 -4.11
C ILE A 60 9.32 6.62 -3.05
N LEU A 61 8.91 7.85 -2.72
CA LEU A 61 9.62 8.72 -1.78
C LEU A 61 9.44 8.26 -0.32
N HIS A 62 8.25 7.78 0.05
CA HIS A 62 7.86 7.68 1.45
C HIS A 62 7.46 6.27 1.92
N GLU A 63 7.01 5.40 1.02
CA GLU A 63 6.37 4.13 1.39
C GLU A 63 7.18 2.89 0.99
N VAL A 64 7.88 2.89 -0.15
CA VAL A 64 8.69 1.73 -0.56
C VAL A 64 9.81 1.48 0.44
N THR A 65 9.92 0.26 0.96
CA THR A 65 10.96 -0.14 1.92
C THR A 65 12.37 -0.02 1.31
N ALA A 66 13.32 0.50 2.07
CA ALA A 66 14.73 0.51 1.67
C ALA A 66 15.24 -0.92 1.39
N GLY A 67 16.10 -1.06 0.40
CA GLY A 67 16.58 -2.35 -0.12
C GLY A 67 15.71 -2.93 -1.25
N SER A 68 14.48 -2.45 -1.42
CA SER A 68 13.61 -2.85 -2.54
C SER A 68 14.12 -2.31 -3.87
N TYR A 69 13.80 -3.01 -4.97
CA TYR A 69 14.07 -2.58 -6.33
C TYR A 69 12.80 -2.09 -7.01
N VAL A 70 12.89 -0.98 -7.73
CA VAL A 70 11.76 -0.44 -8.50
C VAL A 70 12.18 -0.23 -9.95
N ALA A 71 11.36 -0.71 -10.88
CA ALA A 71 11.42 -0.39 -12.30
C ALA A 71 10.19 0.41 -12.71
N ILE A 72 10.34 1.25 -13.73
CA ILE A 72 9.26 2.11 -14.24
C ILE A 72 9.14 1.89 -15.75
N ILE A 73 7.96 1.47 -16.16
CA ILE A 73 7.58 1.23 -17.55
C ILE A 73 6.40 2.16 -17.84
N LYS A 74 6.50 2.91 -18.94
CA LYS A 74 5.36 3.68 -19.47
C LYS A 74 4.81 2.98 -20.70
N PHE A 75 3.49 3.00 -20.86
CA PHE A 75 2.85 2.51 -22.07
C PHE A 75 1.73 3.42 -22.55
N ASN A 76 1.57 3.47 -23.87
CA ASN A 76 0.41 3.99 -24.59
C ASN A 76 0.13 2.99 -25.73
N GLN A 77 0.20 3.35 -27.03
CA GLN A 77 0.18 2.35 -28.11
C GLN A 77 1.39 1.42 -28.08
N ARG A 78 2.49 1.85 -27.45
CA ARG A 78 3.70 1.05 -27.26
C ARG A 78 4.18 1.20 -25.83
N ALA A 79 4.96 0.23 -25.37
CA ALA A 79 5.62 0.30 -24.08
C ALA A 79 7.10 0.65 -24.22
N SER A 80 7.58 1.46 -23.29
CA SER A 80 8.99 1.84 -23.19
C SER A 80 9.45 1.81 -21.74
N LEU A 81 10.72 1.47 -21.55
CA LEU A 81 11.36 1.46 -20.25
C LEU A 81 11.77 2.89 -19.88
N VAL A 82 11.27 3.38 -18.76
CA VAL A 82 11.68 4.67 -18.18
C VAL A 82 12.87 4.44 -17.26
N HIS A 83 12.79 3.45 -16.38
CA HIS A 83 13.87 3.08 -15.47
C HIS A 83 13.97 1.57 -15.30
N ARG A 84 15.19 1.02 -15.36
CA ARG A 84 15.49 -0.38 -15.00
C ARG A 84 15.29 -0.59 -13.50
N LEU A 85 15.27 -1.84 -13.03
CA LEU A 85 15.27 -2.15 -11.60
C LEU A 85 16.43 -1.42 -10.91
N MET A 86 16.08 -0.48 -10.04
CA MET A 86 17.02 0.30 -9.23
C MET A 86 16.72 0.07 -7.77
N GLN A 87 17.75 -0.24 -7.00
CA GLN A 87 17.63 -0.42 -5.56
C GLN A 87 17.42 0.93 -4.87
N ILE A 88 16.47 0.98 -3.95
CA ILE A 88 16.26 2.12 -3.05
C ILE A 88 17.25 1.98 -1.89
N THR A 89 18.30 2.80 -1.91
CA THR A 89 19.38 2.79 -0.91
C THR A 89 19.35 4.03 -0.02
N ASP A 90 18.93 5.16 -0.57
CA ASP A 90 18.88 6.47 0.07
C ASP A 90 17.85 7.40 -0.58
N ASP A 91 17.71 8.62 -0.06
CA ASP A 91 16.80 9.64 -0.59
C ASP A 91 17.15 10.07 -2.03
N ALA A 92 18.43 9.99 -2.42
CA ALA A 92 18.85 10.32 -3.78
C ALA A 92 18.32 9.29 -4.80
N SER A 93 18.43 7.99 -4.49
CA SER A 93 17.88 6.91 -5.30
C SER A 93 16.35 7.01 -5.44
N ARG A 94 15.64 7.37 -4.35
CA ARG A 94 14.19 7.63 -4.38
C ARG A 94 13.86 8.80 -5.28
N LYS A 95 14.60 9.91 -5.16
CA LYS A 95 14.39 11.11 -5.96
C LYS A 95 14.58 10.88 -7.45
N ILE A 96 15.61 10.13 -7.83
CA ILE A 96 15.87 9.73 -9.23
C ILE A 96 14.67 9.00 -9.82
N LEU A 97 14.16 7.98 -9.11
CA LEU A 97 13.00 7.21 -9.54
C LEU A 97 11.73 8.08 -9.61
N ALA A 98 11.46 8.87 -8.57
CA ALA A 98 10.28 9.74 -8.51
C ALA A 98 10.28 10.80 -9.62
N ASP A 99 11.43 11.40 -9.93
CA ASP A 99 11.58 12.42 -10.98
C ASP A 99 11.46 11.88 -12.41
N SER A 100 11.56 10.56 -12.58
CA SER A 100 11.35 9.92 -13.89
C SER A 100 9.87 9.79 -14.28
N ILE A 101 8.93 10.04 -13.35
CA ILE A 101 7.49 9.96 -13.62
C ILE A 101 7.00 11.29 -14.23
N GLU A 102 6.60 11.23 -15.50
CA GLU A 102 6.16 12.36 -16.31
C GLU A 102 4.63 12.56 -16.22
N THR A 103 4.08 13.58 -16.89
CA THR A 103 2.62 13.80 -17.01
C THR A 103 2.12 13.87 -18.44
N LYS A 104 3.00 13.75 -19.44
CA LYS A 104 2.59 13.88 -20.84
C LYS A 104 1.98 12.57 -21.32
N ALA A 105 0.65 12.50 -21.35
CA ALA A 105 -0.08 11.35 -21.84
C ALA A 105 -0.63 11.62 -23.26
N ASP A 106 -0.45 10.68 -24.17
CA ASP A 106 -0.96 10.73 -25.54
C ASP A 106 -1.13 9.33 -26.13
N GLY A 107 -1.96 9.26 -27.18
CA GLY A 107 -2.12 8.05 -27.97
C GLY A 107 -3.16 7.04 -27.44
N GLY A 108 -3.17 5.86 -28.06
CA GLY A 108 -4.00 4.71 -27.66
C GLY A 108 -3.39 3.91 -26.52
N THR A 109 -3.94 2.72 -26.28
CA THR A 109 -3.76 1.98 -25.04
C THR A 109 -3.47 0.51 -25.33
N SER A 110 -2.21 0.10 -25.14
CA SER A 110 -1.73 -1.29 -25.23
C SER A 110 -1.21 -1.74 -23.87
N ILE A 111 -2.11 -2.25 -23.04
CA ILE A 111 -1.76 -2.80 -21.73
C ILE A 111 -0.86 -4.03 -21.90
N GLY A 112 -1.17 -4.87 -22.88
CA GLY A 112 -0.34 -6.02 -23.22
C GLY A 112 1.11 -5.66 -23.57
N ALA A 113 1.38 -4.53 -24.23
CA ALA A 113 2.75 -4.08 -24.48
C ALA A 113 3.48 -3.76 -23.17
N GLY A 114 2.81 -3.06 -22.24
CA GLY A 114 3.35 -2.70 -20.93
C GLY A 114 3.74 -3.94 -20.13
N LEU A 115 2.82 -4.90 -20.02
CA LEU A 115 3.04 -6.17 -19.33
C LEU A 115 4.15 -6.99 -20.00
N TYR A 116 4.18 -7.05 -21.33
CA TYR A 116 5.23 -7.77 -22.06
C TYR A 116 6.63 -7.22 -21.75
N VAL A 117 6.81 -5.89 -21.78
CA VAL A 117 8.09 -5.26 -21.43
C VAL A 117 8.47 -5.58 -19.99
N ALA A 118 7.53 -5.48 -19.04
CA ALA A 118 7.80 -5.81 -17.65
C ALA A 118 8.29 -7.26 -17.49
N VAL A 119 7.54 -8.25 -17.99
CA VAL A 119 7.86 -9.66 -17.73
C VAL A 119 9.03 -10.20 -18.55
N LYS A 120 9.17 -9.78 -19.81
CA LYS A 120 10.24 -10.30 -20.69
C LYS A 120 11.54 -9.53 -20.62
N LYS A 121 11.50 -8.21 -20.40
CA LYS A 121 12.73 -7.37 -20.46
C LYS A 121 13.27 -7.00 -19.09
N ILE A 122 12.42 -6.91 -18.07
CA ILE A 122 12.81 -6.36 -16.76
C ILE A 122 12.81 -7.42 -15.68
N LEU A 123 11.78 -8.25 -15.62
CA LEU A 123 11.56 -9.22 -14.54
C LEU A 123 12.01 -10.64 -14.89
N ALA A 124 12.62 -10.85 -16.06
CA ALA A 124 13.09 -12.16 -16.46
C ALA A 124 14.13 -12.71 -15.45
N GLY A 125 13.82 -13.84 -14.82
CA GLY A 125 14.67 -14.47 -13.80
C GLY A 125 14.61 -13.83 -12.41
N VAL A 126 13.82 -12.77 -12.23
CA VAL A 126 13.57 -12.15 -10.92
C VAL A 126 12.58 -13.01 -10.15
N LYS A 127 12.86 -13.27 -8.87
CA LYS A 127 12.00 -14.08 -7.99
C LYS A 127 10.94 -13.20 -7.31
N ASN A 128 9.70 -13.69 -7.27
CA ASN A 128 8.55 -13.04 -6.63
C ASN A 128 8.33 -11.55 -6.99
N PRO A 129 8.45 -11.13 -8.26
CA PRO A 129 8.22 -9.74 -8.60
C PRO A 129 6.73 -9.37 -8.51
N VAL A 130 6.46 -8.10 -8.21
CA VAL A 130 5.12 -7.52 -8.21
C VAL A 130 5.04 -6.45 -9.29
N ILE A 131 4.09 -6.59 -10.21
CA ILE A 131 3.70 -5.53 -11.14
C ILE A 131 2.56 -4.75 -10.50
N LEU A 132 2.70 -3.42 -10.49
CA LEU A 132 1.58 -2.51 -10.24
C LEU A 132 1.19 -1.87 -11.57
N LEU A 133 0.09 -2.35 -12.15
CA LEU A 133 -0.48 -1.89 -13.40
C LEU A 133 -1.54 -0.82 -13.11
N ILE A 134 -1.33 0.40 -13.60
CA ILE A 134 -2.24 1.53 -13.37
C ILE A 134 -2.70 2.04 -14.73
N THR A 135 -4.02 2.05 -14.96
CA THR A 135 -4.66 2.34 -16.24
C THR A 135 -6.10 2.80 -16.01
N ASP A 136 -6.74 3.36 -17.03
CA ASP A 136 -8.21 3.52 -17.06
C ASP A 136 -8.92 2.35 -17.77
N GLY A 137 -8.17 1.35 -18.22
CA GLY A 137 -8.69 0.03 -18.62
C GLY A 137 -9.08 -0.12 -20.09
N GLU A 138 -9.12 0.95 -20.88
CA GLU A 138 -9.63 0.91 -22.25
C GLU A 138 -8.61 0.42 -23.29
N GLU A 139 -8.24 -0.86 -23.21
CA GLU A 139 -7.28 -1.46 -24.16
C GLU A 139 -7.82 -1.49 -25.60
N ASN A 140 -7.19 -0.71 -26.49
CA ASN A 140 -7.59 -0.55 -27.88
C ASN A 140 -6.47 -0.87 -28.88
N GLU A 141 -5.22 -1.06 -28.42
CA GLU A 141 -4.05 -1.37 -29.25
C GLU A 141 -3.46 -2.76 -28.95
N ASN A 142 -2.79 -3.35 -29.95
CA ASN A 142 -2.09 -4.63 -29.80
C ASN A 142 -0.61 -4.44 -29.41
N PRO A 143 0.00 -5.41 -28.72
CA PRO A 143 -0.60 -6.63 -28.18
C PRO A 143 -1.55 -6.35 -27.01
N ARG A 144 -2.59 -7.17 -26.90
CA ARG A 144 -3.58 -7.10 -25.82
C ARG A 144 -3.20 -7.96 -24.63
N ILE A 145 -3.83 -7.78 -23.47
CA ILE A 145 -3.61 -8.62 -22.28
C ILE A 145 -3.71 -10.12 -22.63
N LYS A 146 -4.73 -10.50 -23.41
CA LYS A 146 -4.96 -11.90 -23.82
C LYS A 146 -3.78 -12.49 -24.61
N ASP A 147 -3.07 -11.67 -25.39
CA ASP A 147 -2.01 -12.11 -26.28
C ASP A 147 -0.71 -12.42 -25.50
N ILE A 148 -0.56 -11.83 -24.32
CA ILE A 148 0.62 -11.92 -23.46
C ILE A 148 0.35 -12.69 -22.16
N LEU A 149 -0.89 -13.14 -21.92
CA LEU A 149 -1.32 -13.74 -20.66
C LEU A 149 -0.41 -14.90 -20.25
N GLN A 150 -0.11 -15.82 -21.18
CA GLN A 150 0.77 -16.94 -20.88
C GLN A 150 2.18 -16.49 -20.47
N ASN A 151 2.71 -15.44 -21.10
CA ASN A 151 4.01 -14.89 -20.71
C ASN A 151 4.01 -14.29 -19.30
N VAL A 152 2.89 -13.72 -18.87
CA VAL A 152 2.72 -13.20 -17.51
C VAL A 152 2.69 -14.37 -16.52
N LEU A 153 1.87 -15.40 -16.78
CA LEU A 153 1.77 -16.57 -15.91
C LEU A 153 3.09 -17.31 -15.78
N ASP A 154 3.79 -17.55 -16.89
CA ASP A 154 5.08 -18.25 -16.92
C ASP A 154 6.18 -17.48 -16.15
N SER A 155 6.03 -16.17 -16.00
CA SER A 155 7.02 -15.34 -15.29
C SER A 155 6.92 -15.46 -13.77
N GLY A 156 5.82 -16.01 -13.23
CA GLY A 156 5.58 -16.08 -11.79
C GLY A 156 5.38 -14.72 -11.13
N VAL A 157 5.13 -13.66 -11.92
CA VAL A 157 4.84 -12.32 -11.42
C VAL A 157 3.44 -12.26 -10.81
N ARG A 158 3.29 -11.46 -9.76
CA ARG A 158 1.98 -11.06 -9.23
C ARG A 158 1.58 -9.74 -9.83
N VAL A 159 0.39 -9.64 -10.43
CA VAL A 159 -0.11 -8.40 -11.03
C VAL A 159 -1.16 -7.79 -10.12
N ILE A 160 -0.93 -6.56 -9.70
CA ILE A 160 -1.90 -5.74 -8.99
C ILE A 160 -2.39 -4.69 -9.98
N THR A 161 -3.70 -4.63 -10.17
CA THR A 161 -4.32 -3.74 -11.14
C THR A 161 -5.02 -2.59 -10.43
N VAL A 162 -4.88 -1.39 -10.97
CA VAL A 162 -5.54 -0.18 -10.52
C VAL A 162 -6.23 0.44 -11.72
N ALA A 163 -7.56 0.43 -11.72
CA ALA A 163 -8.39 0.97 -12.79
C ALA A 163 -8.97 2.34 -12.38
N PHE A 164 -8.76 3.38 -13.18
CA PHE A 164 -9.51 4.62 -13.05
C PHE A 164 -10.92 4.48 -13.64
N GLY A 165 -11.92 5.05 -12.97
CA GLY A 165 -13.32 5.04 -13.41
C GLY A 165 -14.27 4.37 -12.41
N ALA A 166 -15.52 4.19 -12.80
CA ALA A 166 -16.58 3.66 -11.93
C ALA A 166 -16.52 2.12 -11.78
N GLU A 167 -15.99 1.41 -12.77
CA GLU A 167 -15.90 -0.05 -12.78
C GLU A 167 -14.53 -0.49 -13.31
N ALA A 168 -13.98 -1.57 -12.75
CA ALA A 168 -12.74 -2.15 -13.28
C ALA A 168 -13.04 -2.97 -14.54
N ASP A 169 -12.21 -2.85 -15.59
CA ASP A 169 -12.33 -3.72 -16.76
C ASP A 169 -12.20 -5.19 -16.30
N PRO A 170 -13.15 -6.09 -16.62
CA PRO A 170 -13.08 -7.50 -16.24
C PRO A 170 -11.78 -8.21 -16.62
N LYS A 171 -11.06 -7.73 -17.64
CA LYS A 171 -9.73 -8.24 -18.02
C LYS A 171 -8.66 -7.93 -16.97
N LEU A 172 -8.74 -6.76 -16.33
CA LEU A 172 -7.83 -6.36 -15.25
C LEU A 172 -8.07 -7.18 -13.98
N GLU A 173 -9.34 -7.46 -13.68
CA GLU A 173 -9.68 -8.38 -12.60
C GLU A 173 -9.17 -9.78 -12.89
N LYS A 174 -9.37 -10.26 -14.12
CA LYS A 174 -8.97 -11.61 -14.48
C LYS A 174 -7.47 -11.84 -14.38
N ILE A 175 -6.65 -10.89 -14.85
CA ILE A 175 -5.19 -11.04 -14.76
C ILE A 175 -4.69 -10.93 -13.32
N ALA A 176 -5.29 -10.06 -12.49
CA ALA A 176 -4.95 -9.98 -11.08
C ALA A 176 -5.29 -11.28 -10.36
N GLU A 177 -6.49 -11.82 -10.57
CA GLU A 177 -6.93 -13.11 -10.01
C GLU A 177 -5.99 -14.25 -10.40
N LEU A 178 -5.69 -14.41 -11.69
CA LEU A 178 -4.85 -15.51 -12.20
C LEU A 178 -3.40 -15.46 -11.71
N THR A 179 -2.91 -14.28 -11.30
CA THR A 179 -1.55 -14.07 -10.78
C THR A 179 -1.52 -14.01 -9.25
N GLY A 180 -2.67 -14.21 -8.58
CA GLY A 180 -2.80 -14.12 -7.12
C GLY A 180 -2.56 -12.71 -6.58
N GLY A 181 -2.89 -11.69 -7.38
CA GLY A 181 -2.84 -10.27 -7.03
C GLY A 181 -4.16 -9.72 -6.51
N LYS A 182 -4.35 -8.41 -6.65
CA LYS A 182 -5.56 -7.66 -6.25
C LYS A 182 -5.93 -6.65 -7.34
N THR A 183 -7.21 -6.33 -7.40
CA THR A 183 -7.72 -5.21 -8.21
C THR A 183 -8.17 -4.10 -7.29
N PHE A 184 -7.89 -2.87 -7.69
CA PHE A 184 -8.39 -1.66 -7.08
C PHE A 184 -9.06 -0.80 -8.14
N THR A 185 -10.12 -0.11 -7.76
CA THR A 185 -10.81 0.85 -8.60
C THR A 185 -10.67 2.23 -7.97
N VAL A 186 -10.34 3.23 -8.77
CA VAL A 186 -10.16 4.61 -8.34
C VAL A 186 -11.19 5.46 -9.04
N ASN A 187 -12.14 6.00 -8.27
CA ASN A 187 -13.14 6.89 -8.82
C ASN A 187 -12.49 8.20 -9.33
N ASP A 188 -12.94 8.73 -10.45
CA ASP A 188 -12.41 9.99 -11.00
C ASP A 188 -12.65 11.20 -10.09
N ILE A 189 -13.63 11.15 -9.20
CA ILE A 189 -13.83 12.19 -8.19
C ILE A 189 -12.91 12.02 -6.97
N ASP A 190 -12.26 10.87 -6.82
CA ASP A 190 -11.33 10.64 -5.72
C ASP A 190 -10.12 11.55 -5.85
N GLU A 191 -9.75 12.22 -4.76
CA GLU A 191 -8.65 13.19 -4.75
C GLU A 191 -7.27 12.53 -4.55
N GLY A 192 -7.21 11.20 -4.64
CA GLY A 192 -5.99 10.38 -4.61
C GLY A 192 -5.96 9.33 -3.49
N HIS A 193 -6.97 9.26 -2.62
CA HIS A 193 -7.01 8.34 -1.49
C HIS A 193 -7.08 6.89 -1.93
N MET A 194 -7.99 6.57 -2.85
CA MET A 194 -8.18 5.20 -3.34
C MET A 194 -6.96 4.72 -4.12
N LEU A 195 -6.32 5.64 -4.85
CA LEU A 195 -5.08 5.34 -5.56
C LEU A 195 -3.95 5.04 -4.56
N GLU A 196 -3.81 5.85 -3.51
CA GLU A 196 -2.83 5.59 -2.44
C GLU A 196 -3.06 4.25 -1.75
N ASP A 197 -4.31 3.89 -1.44
CA ASP A 197 -4.64 2.61 -0.84
C ASP A 197 -4.28 1.43 -1.76
N ALA A 198 -4.42 1.62 -3.08
CA ALA A 198 -4.00 0.63 -4.06
C ALA A 198 -2.46 0.45 -4.10
N PHE A 199 -1.72 1.55 -3.98
CA PHE A 199 -0.26 1.53 -3.87
C PHE A 199 0.21 0.88 -2.55
N ASP A 200 -0.44 1.17 -1.42
CA ASP A 200 -0.15 0.53 -0.14
C ASP A 200 -0.52 -0.97 -0.18
N GLY A 201 -1.60 -1.32 -0.88
CA GLY A 201 -1.97 -2.69 -1.20
C GLY A 201 -0.85 -3.47 -1.89
N ALA A 202 -0.04 -2.81 -2.72
CA ALA A 202 1.12 -3.43 -3.37
C ALA A 202 2.25 -3.82 -2.41
N LEU A 203 2.34 -3.16 -1.25
CA LEU A 203 3.32 -3.49 -0.22
C LEU A 203 2.95 -4.76 0.56
N THR A 204 1.66 -5.12 0.62
CA THR A 204 1.16 -6.27 1.42
C THR A 204 1.61 -7.65 0.93
N TYR A 205 2.28 -7.70 -0.23
CA TYR A 205 2.65 -8.93 -0.93
C TYR A 205 4.14 -9.26 -0.89
N GLN A 206 4.94 -8.39 -0.29
CA GLN A 206 6.36 -8.62 -0.12
C GLN A 206 6.65 -9.26 1.23
N PRO A 207 7.75 -10.04 1.32
CA PRO A 207 8.20 -10.53 2.62
C PRO A 207 8.42 -9.32 3.54
N PRO A 208 7.99 -9.38 4.80
CA PRO A 208 8.16 -8.29 5.74
C PRO A 208 9.64 -7.89 5.81
N PRO A 209 9.97 -6.60 6.02
CA PRO A 209 11.35 -6.17 6.16
C PRO A 209 12.09 -7.03 7.20
N PRO A 210 13.45 -7.05 7.15
CA PRO A 210 14.24 -7.66 8.20
C PRO A 210 13.71 -7.26 9.59
N ARG A 211 13.71 -8.20 10.54
CA ARG A 211 13.05 -8.03 11.87
C ARG A 211 13.45 -6.74 12.60
N SER A 212 14.59 -6.15 12.26
CA SER A 212 14.99 -4.82 12.68
C SER A 212 14.27 -3.70 11.90
N ASN A 213 13.44 -2.93 12.62
CA ASN A 213 12.77 -1.71 12.15
C ASN A 213 11.47 -1.92 11.36
N THR A 214 10.64 -2.90 11.76
CA THR A 214 9.27 -3.00 11.24
C THR A 214 8.50 -1.71 11.53
N THR A 215 8.07 -1.01 10.47
CA THR A 215 7.21 0.16 10.57
C THR A 215 5.74 -0.28 10.64
N VAL A 216 4.97 0.33 11.53
CA VAL A 216 3.54 0.09 11.72
C VAL A 216 2.78 1.40 11.59
N THR A 217 1.63 1.38 10.92
CA THR A 217 0.66 2.48 10.92
C THR A 217 -0.13 2.45 12.22
N ILE A 218 -0.05 3.52 13.00
CA ILE A 218 -0.71 3.69 14.30
C ILE A 218 -2.05 4.41 14.13
N HIS A 219 -2.06 5.42 13.27
CA HIS A 219 -3.22 6.27 13.03
C HIS A 219 -3.32 6.60 11.56
N GLU A 220 -4.53 6.60 11.04
CA GLU A 220 -4.83 7.12 9.72
C GLU A 220 -6.21 7.78 9.70
N GLU A 221 -6.30 8.99 9.18
CA GLU A 221 -7.55 9.74 9.11
C GLU A 221 -7.57 10.70 7.94
N VAL A 222 -8.70 10.74 7.23
CA VAL A 222 -8.96 11.71 6.15
C VAL A 222 -10.01 12.70 6.63
N TYR A 223 -9.80 13.98 6.36
CA TYR A 223 -10.75 15.04 6.68
C TYR A 223 -10.93 15.99 5.50
N LYS A 224 -12.19 16.28 5.17
CA LYS A 224 -12.62 17.29 4.19
C LYS A 224 -13.84 18.00 4.74
N GLY A 225 -13.77 19.31 4.92
CA GLY A 225 -14.84 20.09 5.55
C GLY A 225 -14.43 21.49 6.01
N THR A 226 -15.30 22.15 6.78
CA THR A 226 -15.16 23.56 7.17
C THR A 226 -14.44 23.83 8.49
N ALA A 227 -13.98 22.80 9.21
CA ALA A 227 -13.32 23.00 10.48
C ALA A 227 -12.04 23.82 10.28
N ARG A 228 -11.87 24.86 11.12
CA ARG A 228 -10.66 25.69 11.13
C ARG A 228 -9.53 25.10 11.97
N GLN A 229 -9.86 24.13 12.81
CA GLN A 229 -8.92 23.34 13.57
C GLN A 229 -9.44 21.92 13.60
N PHE A 230 -8.54 20.97 13.36
CA PHE A 230 -8.86 19.56 13.36
C PHE A 230 -7.71 18.79 14.02
N GLY A 231 -8.03 17.63 14.58
CA GLY A 231 -7.08 16.85 15.35
C GLY A 231 -7.72 15.60 15.91
N SER A 232 -6.88 14.65 16.27
CA SER A 232 -7.32 13.33 16.75
C SER A 232 -6.25 12.72 17.65
N ASN A 233 -6.67 11.75 18.47
CA ASN A 233 -5.81 11.05 19.41
C ASN A 233 -5.37 9.70 18.83
N PHE A 234 -4.18 9.26 19.22
CA PHE A 234 -3.67 7.93 18.92
C PHE A 234 -2.78 7.43 20.06
N ASN A 235 -2.63 6.11 20.18
CA ASN A 235 -1.85 5.50 21.26
C ASN A 235 -0.53 4.92 20.74
N VAL A 236 0.54 5.20 21.48
CA VAL A 236 1.85 4.55 21.28
C VAL A 236 2.05 3.55 22.41
N ASP A 237 2.13 2.26 22.08
CA ASP A 237 2.37 1.20 23.06
C ASP A 237 3.87 0.89 23.26
N PHE A 238 4.16 -0.01 24.20
CA PHE A 238 5.53 -0.40 24.58
C PHE A 238 6.33 -1.11 23.47
N THR A 239 5.68 -1.64 22.44
CA THR A 239 6.34 -2.36 21.33
C THR A 239 6.84 -1.42 20.23
N ILE A 240 6.27 -0.22 20.12
CA ILE A 240 6.54 0.75 19.04
C ILE A 240 6.91 2.14 19.58
N GLY A 241 7.46 2.99 18.72
CA GLY A 241 7.72 4.40 19.04
C GLY A 241 9.07 4.92 18.55
N LYS A 242 9.95 4.06 18.04
CA LYS A 242 11.15 4.53 17.32
C LYS A 242 10.73 5.21 16.03
N ASN A 243 11.39 6.31 15.69
CA ASN A 243 11.18 7.03 14.44
C ASN A 243 9.69 7.25 14.13
N LEU A 244 8.97 7.85 15.08
CA LEU A 244 7.56 8.19 14.87
C LEU A 244 7.49 9.31 13.83
N ILE A 245 6.68 9.12 12.80
CA ILE A 245 6.49 10.07 11.72
C ILE A 245 5.01 10.39 11.60
N LEU A 246 4.67 11.67 11.75
CA LEU A 246 3.39 12.22 11.32
C LEU A 246 3.56 12.75 9.90
N ARG A 247 2.73 12.26 8.98
CA ARG A 247 2.56 12.81 7.63
C ARG A 247 1.16 13.38 7.50
N LEU A 248 1.08 14.61 7.01
CA LEU A 248 -0.19 15.26 6.65
C LEU A 248 -0.12 15.64 5.17
N ASP A 249 -0.83 14.89 4.35
CA ASP A 249 -0.99 15.17 2.92
C ASP A 249 -2.14 16.14 2.70
N THR A 250 -2.02 17.01 1.70
CA THR A 250 -3.10 17.91 1.28
C THR A 250 -3.12 18.11 -0.24
N ASN A 251 -4.25 18.55 -0.79
CA ASN A 251 -4.34 19.01 -2.19
C ASN A 251 -3.88 20.46 -2.39
N ASP A 252 -3.90 21.28 -1.33
CA ASP A 252 -3.46 22.67 -1.38
C ASP A 252 -2.60 23.02 -0.16
N ARG A 253 -1.37 23.48 -0.40
CA ARG A 253 -0.47 23.95 0.66
C ARG A 253 -1.13 25.03 1.52
N GLN A 254 -1.92 25.93 0.92
CA GLN A 254 -2.57 27.05 1.62
C GLN A 254 -3.74 26.60 2.49
N HIS A 255 -4.24 25.38 2.31
CA HIS A 255 -5.27 24.83 3.18
C HIS A 255 -4.76 24.67 4.61
N VAL A 256 -3.47 24.36 4.80
CA VAL A 256 -2.82 24.28 6.11
C VAL A 256 -2.37 25.68 6.55
N VAL A 257 -3.19 26.34 7.37
CA VAL A 257 -2.98 27.73 7.83
C VAL A 257 -1.91 27.80 8.92
N HIS A 258 -1.93 26.84 9.85
CA HIS A 258 -0.87 26.66 10.83
C HIS A 258 -0.37 25.22 10.80
N LEU A 259 0.95 25.08 11.01
CA LEU A 259 1.66 23.83 10.89
C LEU A 259 1.05 22.75 11.80
N PRO A 260 0.97 21.50 11.32
CA PRO A 260 0.61 20.41 12.19
C PRO A 260 1.66 20.26 13.30
N HIS A 261 1.18 19.94 14.50
CA HIS A 261 2.01 19.63 15.66
C HIS A 261 1.47 18.42 16.39
N LEU A 262 2.34 17.80 17.18
CA LEU A 262 2.00 16.71 18.08
C LEU A 262 1.89 17.24 19.51
N VAL A 263 1.00 16.65 20.29
CA VAL A 263 0.91 16.81 21.74
C VAL A 263 1.30 15.48 22.37
N ARG A 264 2.31 15.53 23.24
CA ARG A 264 2.82 14.40 24.01
C ARG A 264 1.83 13.97 25.10
N PRO A 265 1.99 12.75 25.67
CA PRO A 265 1.21 12.29 26.82
C PRO A 265 1.32 13.20 28.05
N ASP A 266 2.44 13.90 28.20
CA ASP A 266 2.68 14.88 29.27
C ASP A 266 2.08 16.28 28.97
N GLY A 267 1.44 16.46 27.82
CA GLY A 267 0.86 17.72 27.35
C GLY A 267 1.83 18.64 26.60
N ASN A 268 3.12 18.31 26.50
CA ASN A 268 4.09 19.13 25.78
C ASN A 268 3.87 19.09 24.26
N ILE A 269 4.00 20.24 23.62
CA ILE A 269 3.81 20.38 22.16
C ILE A 269 5.14 20.16 21.43
N ILE A 270 5.12 19.34 20.38
CA ILE A 270 6.20 19.18 19.41
C ILE A 270 5.74 19.76 18.07
N GLY A 271 6.34 20.88 17.67
CA GLY A 271 6.14 21.48 16.34
C GLY A 271 7.32 21.23 15.41
N GLY A 272 7.37 21.98 14.29
CA GLY A 272 8.49 21.94 13.35
C GLY A 272 8.27 21.06 12.12
N ALA A 273 7.02 20.83 11.72
CA ALA A 273 6.71 20.09 10.51
C ALA A 273 7.32 20.76 9.27
N VAL A 274 7.94 19.96 8.41
CA VAL A 274 8.59 20.39 7.16
C VAL A 274 7.70 20.03 5.97
N PHE A 275 7.54 20.95 5.02
CA PHE A 275 6.74 20.71 3.82
C PHE A 275 7.58 20.15 2.67
N ASP A 276 7.16 19.02 2.11
CA ASP A 276 7.64 18.51 0.83
C ASP A 276 6.76 19.04 -0.32
N PRO A 277 7.25 19.97 -1.16
CA PRO A 277 6.49 20.52 -2.27
C PRO A 277 6.26 19.53 -3.42
N ASN A 278 6.98 18.40 -3.46
CA ASN A 278 6.81 17.39 -4.51
C ASN A 278 5.61 16.50 -4.28
N THR A 279 5.24 16.27 -3.02
CA THR A 279 4.15 15.39 -2.61
C THR A 279 2.99 16.12 -1.93
N PHE A 280 3.17 17.42 -1.64
CA PHE A 280 2.23 18.23 -0.86
C PHE A 280 1.97 17.65 0.52
N THR A 281 3.07 17.28 1.19
CA THR A 281 3.05 16.58 2.48
C THR A 281 3.78 17.40 3.52
N TRP A 282 3.17 17.60 4.68
CA TRP A 282 3.85 18.06 5.90
C TRP A 282 4.35 16.86 6.68
N ILE A 283 5.62 16.88 7.08
CA ILE A 283 6.28 15.77 7.78
C ILE A 283 6.82 16.27 9.10
N LEU A 284 6.45 15.60 10.20
CA LEU A 284 7.00 15.83 11.53
C LEU A 284 7.52 14.50 12.08
N GLN A 285 8.78 14.50 12.52
CA GLN A 285 9.46 13.29 12.99
C GLN A 285 9.85 13.42 14.46
N VAL A 286 9.60 12.37 15.22
CA VAL A 286 10.01 12.21 16.62
C VAL A 286 10.93 10.99 16.70
N PRO A 287 12.22 11.16 17.03
CA PRO A 287 13.18 10.05 17.03
C PRO A 287 12.77 8.88 17.93
N LEU A 288 12.18 9.18 19.08
CA LEU A 288 11.65 8.19 20.01
C LEU A 288 10.44 8.79 20.74
N ALA A 289 9.25 8.27 20.42
CA ALA A 289 8.02 8.60 21.13
C ALA A 289 7.97 7.87 22.48
N GLU A 290 7.34 8.49 23.47
CA GLU A 290 7.01 7.90 24.77
C GLU A 290 5.72 7.10 24.68
N GLU A 291 5.56 6.13 25.57
CA GLU A 291 4.32 5.35 25.68
C GLU A 291 3.18 6.24 26.18
N GLY A 292 1.98 6.02 25.65
CA GLY A 292 0.77 6.70 26.09
C GLY A 292 -0.06 7.28 24.96
N GLU A 293 -1.04 8.10 25.34
CA GLU A 293 -1.93 8.79 24.41
C GLU A 293 -1.25 10.06 23.89
N TRP A 294 -1.13 10.13 22.57
CA TRP A 294 -0.66 11.29 21.83
C TRP A 294 -1.84 11.91 21.09
N SER A 295 -1.71 13.18 20.71
CA SER A 295 -2.63 13.77 19.74
C SER A 295 -1.87 14.55 18.68
N TRP A 296 -2.51 14.73 17.53
CA TRP A 296 -2.06 15.67 16.52
C TRP A 296 -3.11 16.74 16.31
N VAL A 297 -2.67 17.94 15.99
CA VAL A 297 -3.55 19.09 15.75
C VAL A 297 -3.02 19.90 14.58
N VAL A 298 -3.93 20.39 13.74
CA VAL A 298 -3.64 21.26 12.60
C VAL A 298 -4.70 22.35 12.48
N SER A 299 -4.31 23.53 11.99
CA SER A 299 -5.27 24.59 11.64
C SER A 299 -5.44 24.66 10.13
N LEU A 300 -6.70 24.73 9.71
CA LEU A 300 -7.12 24.64 8.31
C LEU A 300 -7.82 25.91 7.85
N SER A 301 -7.87 26.12 6.54
CA SER A 301 -8.54 27.28 5.94
C SER A 301 -10.07 27.24 6.08
N GLY A 302 -10.63 26.06 6.39
CA GLY A 302 -12.07 25.82 6.45
C GLY A 302 -12.75 25.72 5.08
N SER A 303 -11.97 25.41 4.03
CA SER A 303 -12.48 25.16 2.68
C SER A 303 -12.98 23.72 2.53
N GLU A 304 -14.23 23.56 2.10
CA GLU A 304 -14.84 22.24 1.83
C GLU A 304 -14.26 21.54 0.60
N GLU A 305 -13.56 22.26 -0.26
CA GLU A 305 -12.93 21.72 -1.48
C GLU A 305 -11.57 21.08 -1.20
N ASN A 306 -10.96 21.41 -0.05
CA ASN A 306 -9.63 20.94 0.30
C ASN A 306 -9.68 19.86 1.36
N PHE A 307 -8.76 18.91 1.24
CA PHE A 307 -8.65 17.79 2.17
C PHE A 307 -7.31 17.78 2.88
N ILE A 308 -7.29 17.06 4.01
CA ILE A 308 -6.08 16.54 4.63
C ILE A 308 -6.19 15.03 4.82
N ARG A 309 -5.07 14.32 4.70
CA ARG A 309 -4.90 12.93 5.15
C ARG A 309 -3.76 12.89 6.15
N VAL A 310 -4.03 12.42 7.36
CA VAL A 310 -3.01 12.24 8.38
C VAL A 310 -2.70 10.76 8.51
N LYS A 311 -1.42 10.40 8.41
CA LYS A 311 -0.89 9.06 8.66
C LYS A 311 0.21 9.17 9.70
N VAL A 312 0.08 8.44 10.81
CA VAL A 312 1.11 8.33 11.84
C VAL A 312 1.68 6.93 11.81
N THR A 313 2.99 6.83 11.64
CA THR A 313 3.71 5.56 11.69
C THR A 313 4.79 5.58 12.75
N ALA A 314 5.17 4.42 13.27
CA ALA A 314 6.39 4.27 14.06
C ALA A 314 7.01 2.89 13.84
N GLN A 315 8.29 2.78 14.15
CA GLN A 315 9.04 1.54 14.12
C GLN A 315 9.01 0.84 15.49
N THR A 316 9.21 -0.48 15.47
CA THR A 316 9.39 -1.28 16.68
C THR A 316 10.54 -0.76 17.53
N ARG A 317 10.36 -0.71 18.85
CA ARG A 317 11.43 -0.32 19.79
C ARG A 317 12.52 -1.37 19.83
N ASP A 318 12.12 -2.63 19.94
CA ASP A 318 13.01 -3.78 19.99
C ASP A 318 12.80 -4.63 18.73
N PRO A 319 13.86 -4.92 17.95
CA PRO A 319 13.75 -5.75 16.76
C PRO A 319 13.36 -7.21 17.05
N THR A 320 13.43 -7.65 18.30
CA THR A 320 13.06 -9.00 18.75
C THR A 320 11.60 -9.10 19.24
N VAL A 321 10.94 -7.95 19.46
CA VAL A 321 9.55 -7.89 19.92
C VAL A 321 8.66 -7.54 18.73
N HIS A 322 7.71 -8.43 18.43
CA HIS A 322 6.73 -8.16 17.38
C HIS A 322 5.76 -7.06 17.82
N PRO A 323 5.41 -6.14 16.92
CA PRO A 323 4.39 -5.15 17.21
C PRO A 323 3.02 -5.81 17.28
N ILE A 324 2.09 -5.14 17.94
CA ILE A 324 0.68 -5.47 17.85
C ILE A 324 0.18 -5.06 16.46
N THR A 325 -0.52 -5.97 15.78
CA THR A 325 -1.02 -5.77 14.42
C THR A 325 -2.47 -6.19 14.34
N THR A 326 -3.22 -5.52 13.47
CA THR A 326 -4.62 -5.80 13.22
C THR A 326 -4.81 -6.13 11.74
N ARG A 327 -5.54 -7.20 11.46
CA ARG A 327 -5.98 -7.56 10.10
C ARG A 327 -7.50 -7.57 10.07
N ALA A 328 -8.09 -6.89 9.10
CA ALA A 328 -9.53 -6.92 8.86
C ALA A 328 -9.85 -7.54 7.48
N TRP A 329 -10.99 -8.23 7.38
CA TRP A 329 -11.52 -8.76 6.12
C TRP A 329 -13.04 -8.89 6.16
N MET A 330 -13.68 -8.88 5.00
CA MET A 330 -15.13 -9.00 4.87
C MET A 330 -15.54 -10.44 4.57
N SER A 331 -16.73 -10.84 5.04
CA SER A 331 -17.32 -12.16 4.77
C SER A 331 -17.53 -12.46 3.29
N SER A 332 -17.71 -11.43 2.47
CA SER A 332 -17.90 -11.54 1.02
C SER A 332 -16.59 -11.74 0.23
N GLY A 333 -15.43 -11.64 0.88
CA GLY A 333 -14.15 -11.64 0.20
C GLY A 333 -14.06 -10.47 -0.79
N THR A 334 -13.70 -10.78 -2.05
CA THR A 334 -13.57 -9.79 -3.14
C THR A 334 -14.81 -9.71 -4.03
N ARG A 335 -15.91 -10.39 -3.68
CA ARG A 335 -17.13 -10.39 -4.48
C ARG A 335 -17.88 -9.07 -4.29
N GLU A 336 -18.44 -8.54 -5.38
CA GLU A 336 -19.43 -7.45 -5.30
C GLU A 336 -20.58 -7.83 -4.38
N VAL A 337 -20.92 -6.88 -3.50
CA VAL A 337 -21.99 -7.02 -2.52
C VAL A 337 -23.00 -5.92 -2.75
N ASN A 338 -24.27 -6.32 -2.85
CA ASN A 338 -25.37 -5.39 -2.82
C ASN A 338 -25.77 -5.16 -1.36
N ALA A 339 -25.37 -4.04 -0.79
CA ALA A 339 -25.62 -3.69 0.61
C ALA A 339 -27.12 -3.65 1.01
N THR A 340 -28.04 -3.67 0.05
CA THR A 340 -29.49 -3.76 0.33
C THR A 340 -30.00 -5.18 0.54
N VAL A 341 -29.23 -6.19 0.12
CA VAL A 341 -29.64 -7.61 0.14
C VAL A 341 -28.61 -8.50 0.85
N ASP A 342 -27.33 -8.17 0.70
CA ASP A 342 -26.22 -8.92 1.26
C ASP A 342 -25.87 -8.41 2.66
N ARG A 343 -25.90 -9.30 3.65
CA ARG A 343 -25.35 -9.01 4.98
C ARG A 343 -23.84 -9.17 4.93
N VAL A 344 -23.13 -8.06 5.05
CA VAL A 344 -21.66 -8.09 5.10
C VAL A 344 -21.19 -8.05 6.55
N ILE A 345 -20.37 -9.04 6.93
CA ILE A 345 -19.72 -9.10 8.25
C ILE A 345 -18.27 -8.69 8.07
N ILE A 346 -17.81 -7.75 8.89
CA ILE A 346 -16.39 -7.37 8.98
C ILE A 346 -15.78 -8.18 10.11
N TYR A 347 -14.81 -9.02 9.78
CA TYR A 347 -13.97 -9.72 10.74
C TYR A 347 -12.71 -8.90 11.00
N ALA A 348 -12.23 -8.96 12.24
CA ALA A 348 -10.95 -8.40 12.63
C ALA A 348 -10.18 -9.40 13.50
N GLU A 349 -8.88 -9.49 13.28
CA GLU A 349 -7.94 -10.29 14.05
C GLU A 349 -6.85 -9.38 14.58
N VAL A 350 -6.58 -9.44 15.89
CA VAL A 350 -5.52 -8.69 16.56
C VAL A 350 -4.47 -9.67 17.08
N LYS A 351 -3.22 -9.47 16.67
CA LYS A 351 -2.10 -10.36 16.99
C LYS A 351 -0.84 -9.62 17.38
N GLN A 352 -0.05 -10.23 18.25
CA GLN A 352 1.35 -9.89 18.47
C GLN A 352 2.23 -11.04 17.98
N GLY A 353 2.88 -10.86 16.82
CA GLY A 353 3.50 -11.97 16.11
C GLY A 353 2.47 -13.03 15.73
N ASN A 354 2.67 -14.28 16.17
CA ASN A 354 1.72 -15.37 15.92
C ASN A 354 0.68 -15.55 17.04
N ASN A 355 0.76 -14.75 18.12
CA ASN A 355 -0.11 -14.91 19.29
C ASN A 355 -1.33 -13.98 19.19
N PRO A 356 -2.56 -14.48 19.44
CA PRO A 356 -3.75 -13.63 19.48
C PRO A 356 -3.71 -12.71 20.71
N VAL A 357 -4.16 -11.47 20.54
CA VAL A 357 -4.35 -10.53 21.66
C VAL A 357 -5.74 -10.76 22.25
N VAL A 358 -5.79 -11.28 23.47
CA VAL A 358 -7.05 -11.58 24.18
C VAL A 358 -7.67 -10.31 24.73
N ASN A 359 -9.00 -10.22 24.71
CA ASN A 359 -9.79 -9.06 25.17
C ASN A 359 -9.50 -7.75 24.40
N ALA A 360 -9.00 -7.84 23.16
CA ALA A 360 -8.89 -6.68 22.29
C ALA A 360 -10.29 -6.08 22.05
N ASN A 361 -10.44 -4.78 22.31
CA ASN A 361 -11.63 -4.05 21.93
C ASN A 361 -11.44 -3.51 20.51
N VAL A 362 -12.26 -3.96 19.56
CA VAL A 362 -12.21 -3.54 18.16
C VAL A 362 -13.50 -2.80 17.84
N SER A 363 -13.36 -1.53 17.45
CA SER A 363 -14.46 -0.69 16.98
C SER A 363 -14.28 -0.36 15.50
N THR A 364 -15.38 -0.29 14.75
CA THR A 364 -15.39 0.19 13.37
C THR A 364 -16.03 1.58 13.31
N LYS A 365 -15.52 2.44 12.44
CA LYS A 365 -16.15 3.73 12.09
C LYS A 365 -16.51 3.61 10.61
N LEU A 366 -17.81 3.61 10.31
CA LEU A 366 -18.35 3.55 8.95
C LEU A 366 -18.59 4.96 8.41
#